data_AF-A0A8B9G996-F1
#
_entry.id   AF-A0A8B9G996-F1
#
_cell.length_a   1.000
_cell.length_b   1.000
_cell.length_c   1.000
_cell.angle_alpha   90.00
_cell.angle_beta   90.00
_cell.angle_gamma   90.00
#
_symmetry.space_group_name_H-M   'P 1'
#
loop_
_entity.id
_entity.type
_entity.pdbx_description
1 polymer ?
#
loop_
_entity_poly.entity_id
_entity_poly.type
_entity_poly.pdbx_seq_one_letter_code
_entity_poly.pdbx_strand_id
1 'polypeptide(L)'
;VERSDSGGCEEESFEFLIVSSTGQTWHFEAGSFEERDAWVQAIESQILASLQCCESSKNKARMDSQSEAVAIQAIRNASGNSLCVDCGAPNPTWASLNLGALICIECSGIHRNLGTHLSRVRSLDLDDWPRELTLVLTSIGNTTANSIWEKSPQGRKPTPDSSREEREAWIRAKYEQKLFLAPLPEAEGPLAEQLLRAVRDKDLELVLLLLAHSKKEQLNVSTGDGDGRPALHVACDMGLVVITQLLLWVRGDTGVARVGRRYGGCGVAMGGGGGCGVVMGWP
;
A
#
# COMPACT_ATOMS: atom_id res chain seq x y z
N VAL A 1 -20.22 11.90 -11.56
CA VAL A 1 -19.26 12.87 -12.14
C VAL A 1 -20.10 13.91 -12.84
N GLU A 2 -19.95 15.18 -12.49
CA GLU A 2 -20.69 16.26 -13.17
C GLU A 2 -19.73 16.98 -14.11
N ARG A 3 -20.18 17.21 -15.35
CA ARG A 3 -19.51 18.10 -16.30
C ARG A 3 -19.99 19.51 -15.99
N SER A 4 -19.08 20.40 -15.60
CA SER A 4 -19.40 21.81 -15.39
C SER A 4 -19.52 22.51 -16.74
N ASP A 5 -20.73 22.94 -17.10
CA ASP A 5 -20.99 23.78 -18.27
C ASP A 5 -21.25 25.21 -17.79
N SER A 6 -20.20 26.04 -17.81
CA SER A 6 -20.30 27.47 -17.53
C SER A 6 -20.10 28.22 -18.85
N GLY A 7 -21.19 28.74 -19.40
CA GLY A 7 -21.18 29.53 -20.62
C GLY A 7 -20.35 30.80 -20.51
N GLY A 8 -19.41 30.95 -21.44
CA GLY A 8 -18.66 32.19 -21.69
C GLY A 8 -17.20 31.94 -22.03
N CYS A 9 -16.85 31.98 -23.32
CA CYS A 9 -15.52 31.76 -23.92
C CYS A 9 -14.90 30.39 -23.59
N GLU A 10 -14.88 29.51 -24.59
CA GLU A 10 -14.30 28.16 -24.55
C GLU A 10 -12.78 28.19 -24.27
N GLU A 11 -12.39 28.40 -23.02
CA GLU A 11 -11.21 27.73 -22.49
C GLU A 11 -11.67 26.31 -22.15
N GLU A 12 -11.48 25.39 -23.09
CA GLU A 12 -11.78 23.96 -22.94
C GLU A 12 -11.07 23.42 -21.68
N SER A 13 -11.81 23.36 -20.58
CA SER A 13 -11.27 22.91 -19.32
C SER A 13 -11.02 21.40 -19.34
N PHE A 14 -9.76 21.00 -19.17
CA PHE A 14 -9.33 19.61 -18.98
C PHE A 14 -9.58 19.13 -17.54
N GLU A 15 -10.40 19.86 -16.77
CA GLU A 15 -10.69 19.57 -15.39
C GLU A 15 -11.91 18.66 -15.24
N PHE A 16 -11.91 17.86 -14.18
CA PHE A 16 -13.08 17.09 -13.74
C PHE A 16 -13.09 17.00 -12.22
N LEU A 17 -14.28 16.79 -11.65
CA LEU A 17 -14.46 16.70 -10.21
C LEU A 17 -15.15 15.40 -9.80
N ILE A 18 -14.66 14.83 -8.71
CA ILE A 18 -15.26 13.67 -8.04
C ILE A 18 -15.95 14.18 -6.78
N VAL A 19 -17.23 13.82 -6.64
CA VAL A 19 -18.03 14.11 -5.45
C VAL A 19 -18.38 12.78 -4.80
N SER A 20 -17.99 12.61 -3.55
CA SER A 20 -18.41 11.45 -2.75
C SER A 20 -19.88 11.58 -2.34
N SER A 21 -20.48 10.46 -1.93
CA SER A 21 -21.82 10.44 -1.34
C SER A 21 -21.92 11.22 -0.02
N THR A 22 -20.79 11.49 0.64
CA THR A 22 -20.69 12.31 1.87
C THR A 22 -20.46 13.80 1.58
N GLY A 23 -20.39 14.21 0.31
CA GLY A 23 -20.22 15.60 -0.11
C GLY A 23 -18.78 16.10 -0.14
N GLN A 24 -17.78 15.25 0.10
CA GLN A 24 -16.38 15.60 -0.16
C GLN A 24 -16.14 15.71 -1.67
N THR A 25 -15.43 16.77 -2.08
CA THR A 25 -15.13 17.07 -3.48
C THR A 25 -13.62 17.05 -3.74
N TRP A 26 -13.22 16.48 -4.86
CA TRP A 26 -11.85 16.50 -5.36
C TRP A 26 -11.81 17.04 -6.77
N HIS A 27 -10.90 17.98 -7.03
CA HIS A 27 -10.68 18.59 -8.34
C HIS A 27 -9.45 17.98 -8.99
N PHE A 28 -9.57 17.61 -10.25
CA PHE A 28 -8.51 17.02 -11.06
C PHE A 28 -8.38 17.78 -12.38
N GLU A 29 -7.18 17.78 -12.94
CA GLU A 29 -6.87 18.36 -14.25
C GLU A 29 -6.06 17.34 -15.05
N ALA A 30 -6.52 17.04 -16.27
CA ALA A 30 -5.85 16.14 -17.20
C ALA A 30 -4.93 16.91 -18.16
N GLY A 31 -4.00 16.20 -18.82
CA GLY A 31 -3.11 16.80 -19.82
C GLY A 31 -3.75 16.96 -21.21
N SER A 32 -4.91 16.34 -21.44
CA SER A 32 -5.67 16.40 -22.70
C SER A 32 -7.14 16.02 -22.48
N PHE A 33 -7.98 16.31 -23.48
CA PHE A 33 -9.40 15.94 -23.47
C PHE A 33 -9.58 14.42 -23.50
N GLU A 34 -8.80 13.73 -24.33
CA GLU A 34 -8.84 12.28 -24.46
C GLU A 34 -8.46 11.59 -23.15
N GLU A 35 -7.45 12.12 -22.46
CA GLU A 35 -7.06 11.64 -21.14
C GLU A 35 -8.19 11.86 -20.13
N ARG A 36 -8.76 13.07 -20.06
CA ARG A 36 -9.88 13.38 -19.16
C ARG A 36 -11.04 12.41 -19.37
N ASP A 37 -11.46 12.20 -20.61
CA ASP A 37 -12.59 11.34 -20.95
C ASP A 37 -12.29 9.87 -20.62
N ALA A 38 -11.06 9.41 -20.85
CA ALA A 38 -10.62 8.07 -20.43
C ALA A 38 -10.67 7.90 -18.90
N TRP A 39 -10.24 8.90 -18.13
CA TRP A 39 -10.33 8.89 -16.67
C TRP A 39 -11.77 8.86 -16.18
N VAL A 40 -12.63 9.72 -16.71
CA VAL A 40 -14.06 9.76 -16.34
C VAL A 40 -14.72 8.43 -16.66
N GLN A 41 -14.50 7.87 -17.86
CA GLN A 41 -15.08 6.59 -18.25
C GLN A 41 -14.60 5.43 -17.38
N ALA A 42 -13.31 5.39 -17.03
CA ALA A 42 -12.76 4.35 -16.15
C ALA A 42 -13.37 4.43 -14.74
N ILE A 43 -13.50 5.64 -14.18
CA ILE A 43 -14.13 5.85 -12.87
C ILE A 43 -15.60 5.45 -12.89
N GLU A 44 -16.37 5.89 -13.90
CA GLU A 44 -17.79 5.55 -14.04
C GLU A 44 -17.99 4.03 -14.21
N SER A 45 -17.18 3.39 -15.06
CA SER A 45 -17.21 1.94 -15.24
C SER A 45 -16.96 1.19 -13.94
N GLN A 46 -15.99 1.66 -13.13
CA GLN A 46 -15.66 1.03 -11.85
C GLN A 46 -16.76 1.24 -10.80
N ILE A 47 -17.39 2.41 -10.76
CA ILE A 47 -18.55 2.67 -9.89
C ILE A 47 -19.68 1.71 -10.25
N LEU A 48 -20.01 1.58 -11.54
CA LEU A 48 -21.06 0.69 -12.02
C LEU A 48 -20.77 -0.78 -11.71
N ALA A 49 -19.53 -1.25 -11.94
CA ALA A 49 -19.11 -2.60 -11.61
C ALA A 49 -19.24 -2.89 -10.11
N SER A 50 -18.89 -1.91 -9.26
CA SER A 50 -19.01 -2.01 -7.81
C SER A 50 -20.47 -2.07 -7.36
N LEU A 51 -21.35 -1.26 -7.95
CA LEU A 51 -22.78 -1.25 -7.64
C LEU A 51 -23.51 -2.54 -8.06
N GLN A 52 -23.25 -3.05 -9.26
CA GLN A 52 -23.83 -4.33 -9.74
C GLN A 52 -23.42 -5.50 -8.86
N CYS A 53 -22.21 -5.44 -8.31
CA CYS A 53 -21.71 -6.39 -7.33
C CYS A 53 -22.50 -6.37 -6.01
N CYS A 54 -23.19 -5.29 -5.65
CA CYS A 54 -23.91 -5.15 -4.38
C CYS A 54 -25.36 -5.69 -4.44
N GLU A 55 -25.95 -5.88 -5.62
CA GLU A 55 -27.37 -6.23 -5.79
C GLU A 55 -27.71 -7.71 -5.47
N SER A 56 -26.73 -8.60 -5.26
CA SER A 56 -26.97 -10.01 -4.88
C SER A 56 -26.75 -10.26 -3.37
N SER A 57 -27.52 -9.55 -2.54
CA SER A 57 -27.17 -9.28 -1.13
C SER A 57 -27.40 -10.43 -0.12
N LYS A 58 -27.62 -11.68 -0.54
CA LYS A 58 -27.72 -12.84 0.41
C LYS A 58 -26.74 -13.98 0.12
N ASN A 59 -26.41 -14.23 -1.15
CA ASN A 59 -25.40 -15.22 -1.52
C ASN A 59 -23.98 -14.64 -1.49
N LYS A 60 -23.83 -13.34 -1.79
CA LYS A 60 -22.53 -12.67 -1.75
C LYS A 60 -21.94 -12.61 -0.35
N ALA A 61 -22.70 -12.18 0.67
CA ALA A 61 -22.19 -12.09 2.05
C ALA A 61 -21.72 -13.44 2.67
N ARG A 62 -22.32 -14.56 2.24
CA ARG A 62 -21.88 -15.90 2.67
C ARG A 62 -20.62 -16.38 1.93
N MET A 63 -20.52 -16.12 0.63
CA MET A 63 -19.31 -16.42 -0.14
C MET A 63 -18.13 -15.52 0.26
N ASP A 64 -18.41 -14.25 0.56
CA ASP A 64 -17.42 -13.25 0.96
C ASP A 64 -16.79 -13.63 2.32
N SER A 65 -17.62 -13.96 3.32
CA SER A 65 -17.12 -14.41 4.63
C SER A 65 -16.37 -15.73 4.60
N GLN A 66 -16.77 -16.68 3.73
CA GLN A 66 -15.99 -17.91 3.53
C GLN A 66 -14.66 -17.63 2.82
N SER A 67 -14.64 -16.70 1.86
CA SER A 67 -13.41 -16.31 1.16
C SER A 67 -12.44 -15.55 2.06
N GLU A 68 -12.97 -14.71 2.95
CA GLU A 68 -12.21 -13.98 3.95
C GLU A 68 -11.57 -14.93 4.97
N ALA A 69 -12.33 -15.90 5.51
CA ALA A 69 -11.79 -16.90 6.42
C ALA A 69 -10.62 -17.69 5.81
N VAL A 70 -10.72 -18.06 4.53
CA VAL A 70 -9.63 -18.72 3.79
C VAL A 70 -8.43 -17.79 3.63
N ALA A 71 -8.66 -16.51 3.34
CA ALA A 71 -7.60 -15.51 3.20
C ALA A 71 -6.87 -15.27 4.53
N ILE A 72 -7.60 -15.14 5.65
CA ILE A 72 -7.01 -15.03 7.00
C ILE A 72 -6.19 -16.28 7.34
N GLN A 73 -6.68 -17.46 6.99
CA GLN A 73 -5.91 -18.69 7.21
C GLN A 73 -4.63 -18.71 6.36
N ALA A 74 -4.69 -18.22 5.12
CA ALA A 74 -3.49 -18.08 4.28
C ALA A 74 -2.48 -17.11 4.90
N ILE A 75 -2.94 -15.98 5.48
CA ILE A 75 -2.07 -15.05 6.21
C ILE A 75 -1.38 -15.77 7.37
N ARG A 76 -2.12 -16.51 8.20
CA ARG A 76 -1.56 -17.25 9.34
C ARG A 76 -0.52 -18.30 8.91
N ASN A 77 -0.70 -18.89 7.73
CA ASN A 77 0.19 -19.91 7.17
C ASN A 77 1.42 -19.34 6.45
N ALA A 78 1.50 -18.02 6.21
CA ALA A 78 2.66 -17.42 5.58
C ALA A 78 3.92 -17.57 6.46
N SER A 79 5.10 -17.52 5.83
CA SER A 79 6.35 -17.86 6.51
C SER A 79 6.60 -17.01 7.77
N GLY A 80 6.74 -17.68 8.91
CA GLY A 80 7.02 -17.05 10.21
C GLY A 80 5.79 -16.48 10.93
N ASN A 81 4.60 -16.48 10.33
CA ASN A 81 3.40 -15.86 10.90
C ASN A 81 2.79 -16.64 12.08
N SER A 82 3.31 -17.84 12.39
CA SER A 82 2.93 -18.59 13.59
C SER A 82 3.41 -17.93 14.90
N LEU A 83 4.36 -17.00 14.82
CA LEU A 83 4.95 -16.30 15.96
C LEU A 83 4.93 -14.79 15.70
N CYS A 84 4.71 -14.00 16.75
CA CYS A 84 4.81 -12.55 16.72
C CYS A 84 6.18 -12.11 16.21
N VAL A 85 6.18 -11.20 15.24
CA VAL A 85 7.40 -10.73 14.57
C VAL A 85 8.40 -10.07 15.53
N ASP A 86 7.95 -9.52 16.66
CA ASP A 86 8.80 -8.76 17.60
C ASP A 86 9.20 -9.50 18.87
N CYS A 87 8.32 -10.32 19.45
CA CYS A 87 8.58 -10.99 20.73
C CYS A 87 8.47 -12.53 20.67
N GLY A 88 8.09 -13.10 19.52
CA GLY A 88 7.94 -14.54 19.36
C GLY A 88 6.72 -15.15 20.04
N ALA A 89 5.78 -14.35 20.57
CA ALA A 89 4.54 -14.87 21.14
C ALA A 89 3.74 -15.67 20.09
N PRO A 90 3.20 -16.85 20.42
CA PRO A 90 2.53 -17.70 19.45
C PRO A 90 1.19 -17.11 19.00
N ASN A 91 0.76 -17.50 17.80
CA ASN A 91 -0.55 -17.19 17.22
C ASN A 91 -0.90 -15.69 17.28
N PRO A 92 -0.06 -14.79 16.70
CA PRO A 92 -0.38 -13.37 16.65
C PRO A 92 -1.70 -13.11 15.90
N THR A 93 -2.56 -12.27 16.48
CA THR A 93 -3.89 -11.93 15.93
C THR A 93 -3.99 -10.51 15.40
N TRP A 94 -2.87 -9.78 15.39
CA TRP A 94 -2.79 -8.42 14.87
C TRP A 94 -1.77 -8.35 13.75
N ALA A 95 -1.87 -7.34 12.90
CA ALA A 95 -0.98 -7.13 11.78
C ALA A 95 -0.52 -5.67 11.70
N SER A 96 0.69 -5.47 11.21
CA SER A 96 1.16 -4.21 10.66
C SER A 96 1.16 -4.31 9.14
N LEU A 97 0.24 -3.58 8.49
CA LEU A 97 -0.03 -3.72 7.06
C LEU A 97 1.18 -3.35 6.20
N ASN A 98 1.77 -2.17 6.46
CA ASN A 98 2.89 -1.65 5.67
C ASN A 98 4.21 -2.38 5.94
N LEU A 99 4.32 -3.11 7.05
CA LEU A 99 5.45 -3.98 7.35
C LEU A 99 5.24 -5.42 6.84
N GLY A 100 4.01 -5.78 6.47
CA GLY A 100 3.69 -7.12 6.00
C GLY A 100 3.77 -8.21 7.07
N ALA A 101 3.59 -7.85 8.35
CA ALA A 101 3.95 -8.69 9.48
C ALA A 101 2.82 -8.86 10.50
N LEU A 102 2.74 -10.03 11.13
CA LEU A 102 1.86 -10.31 12.27
C LEU A 102 2.56 -10.04 13.61
N ILE A 103 1.81 -9.39 14.49
CA ILE A 103 2.18 -8.97 15.84
C ILE A 103 1.15 -9.50 16.86
N CYS A 104 1.57 -9.77 18.09
CA CYS A 104 0.64 -10.10 19.15
C CYS A 104 -0.11 -8.85 19.64
N ILE A 105 -1.17 -9.05 20.44
CA ILE A 105 -1.99 -7.97 21.00
C ILE A 105 -1.17 -6.95 21.82
N GLU A 106 -0.16 -7.39 22.56
CA GLU A 106 0.67 -6.50 23.37
C GLU A 106 1.63 -5.67 22.52
N CYS A 107 2.28 -6.28 21.52
CA CYS A 107 3.13 -5.56 20.57
C CYS A 107 2.31 -4.61 19.68
N SER A 108 1.06 -4.98 19.33
CA SER A 108 0.18 -4.10 18.56
C SER A 108 -0.17 -2.80 19.31
N GLY A 109 -0.29 -2.87 20.64
CA GLY A 109 -0.43 -1.69 21.50
C GLY A 109 0.76 -0.73 21.40
N ILE A 110 1.99 -1.26 21.30
CA ILE A 110 3.20 -0.45 21.13
C ILE A 110 3.27 0.12 19.70
N HIS A 111 2.97 -0.69 18.68
CA HIS A 111 2.93 -0.24 17.28
C HIS A 111 1.95 0.90 17.04
N ARG A 112 0.81 0.94 17.74
CA ARG A 112 -0.11 2.08 17.70
C ARG A 112 0.53 3.38 18.17
N ASN A 113 1.42 3.32 19.17
CA ASN A 113 2.13 4.48 19.71
C ASN A 113 3.26 4.99 18.80
N LEU A 114 3.69 4.20 17.80
CA LEU A 114 4.66 4.66 16.79
C LEU A 114 4.02 5.61 15.77
N GLY A 115 2.72 5.49 15.53
CA GLY A 115 2.00 6.24 14.51
C GLY A 115 1.94 5.55 13.14
N THR A 116 0.97 5.95 12.32
CA THR A 116 0.61 5.31 11.04
C THR A 116 1.68 5.43 9.94
N HIS A 117 2.60 6.38 10.07
CA HIS A 117 3.73 6.55 9.17
C HIS A 117 4.79 5.45 9.34
N LEU A 118 4.85 4.80 10.51
CA LEU A 118 5.71 3.65 10.78
C LEU A 118 4.95 2.32 10.77
N SER A 119 3.75 2.28 11.38
CA SER A 119 2.98 1.05 11.48
C SER A 119 1.47 1.30 11.38
N ARG A 120 0.85 0.67 10.38
CA ARG A 120 -0.60 0.66 10.15
C ARG A 120 -1.21 -0.61 10.75
N VAL A 121 -1.73 -0.50 11.97
CA VAL A 121 -2.21 -1.65 12.75
C VAL A 121 -3.64 -2.04 12.39
N ARG A 122 -3.88 -3.34 12.21
CA ARG A 122 -5.21 -3.98 12.04
C ARG A 122 -5.31 -5.29 12.83
N SER A 123 -6.52 -5.64 13.25
CA SER A 123 -6.87 -6.91 13.89
C SER A 123 -7.31 -7.93 12.85
N LEU A 124 -6.79 -9.16 12.92
CA LEU A 124 -7.24 -10.26 12.06
C LEU A 124 -8.67 -10.72 12.39
N ASP A 125 -9.14 -10.46 13.61
CA ASP A 125 -10.42 -10.99 14.11
C ASP A 125 -11.51 -9.90 14.21
N LEU A 126 -11.15 -8.62 14.11
CA LEU A 126 -12.06 -7.49 14.40
C LEU A 126 -12.22 -6.49 13.25
N ASP A 127 -11.33 -6.50 12.27
CA ASP A 127 -11.36 -5.59 11.12
C ASP A 127 -11.69 -6.36 9.83
N ASP A 128 -12.25 -5.68 8.83
CA ASP A 128 -12.48 -6.24 7.50
C ASP A 128 -11.17 -6.41 6.72
N TRP A 129 -11.09 -7.47 5.91
CA TRP A 129 -9.89 -7.80 5.14
C TRP A 129 -10.12 -7.82 3.62
N PRO A 130 -10.05 -6.65 2.97
CA PRO A 130 -9.98 -6.56 1.52
C PRO A 130 -8.84 -7.40 0.94
N ARG A 131 -9.06 -7.91 -0.27
CA ARG A 131 -8.14 -8.82 -0.96
C ARG A 131 -6.72 -8.26 -1.04
N GLU A 132 -6.57 -6.97 -1.31
CA GLU A 132 -5.28 -6.28 -1.43
C GLU A 132 -4.46 -6.38 -0.14
N LEU A 133 -5.12 -6.25 1.03
CA LEU A 133 -4.46 -6.36 2.33
C LEU A 133 -4.01 -7.79 2.63
N THR A 134 -4.87 -8.76 2.30
CA THR A 134 -4.55 -10.18 2.48
C THR A 134 -3.37 -10.60 1.61
N LEU A 135 -3.30 -10.09 0.38
CA LEU A 135 -2.19 -10.34 -0.54
C LEU A 135 -0.87 -9.78 -0.01
N VAL A 136 -0.87 -8.58 0.58
CA VAL A 136 0.35 -8.03 1.20
C VAL A 136 0.86 -8.95 2.31
N LEU A 137 -0.01 -9.30 3.27
CA LEU A 137 0.41 -10.09 4.44
C LEU A 137 0.80 -11.53 4.09
N THR A 138 0.17 -12.12 3.08
CA THR A 138 0.54 -13.46 2.57
C THR A 138 1.84 -13.44 1.76
N SER A 139 2.14 -12.35 1.04
CA SER A 139 3.33 -12.26 0.19
C SER A 139 4.61 -11.93 0.98
N ILE A 140 4.49 -11.23 2.11
CA ILE A 140 5.64 -10.80 2.91
C ILE A 140 5.89 -11.83 4.03
N GLY A 141 5.03 -11.85 5.04
CA GLY A 141 5.18 -12.69 6.21
C GLY A 141 6.36 -12.29 7.13
N ASN A 142 6.32 -12.78 8.36
CA ASN A 142 7.26 -12.40 9.42
C ASN A 142 8.70 -12.81 9.15
N THR A 143 8.94 -13.91 8.42
CA THR A 143 10.29 -14.32 8.04
C THR A 143 10.95 -13.26 7.15
N THR A 144 10.27 -12.83 6.08
CA THR A 144 10.75 -11.80 5.17
C THR A 144 10.82 -10.44 5.84
N ALA A 145 9.83 -10.10 6.68
CA ALA A 145 9.89 -8.87 7.45
C ALA A 145 11.14 -8.82 8.35
N ASN A 146 11.48 -9.90 9.05
CA ASN A 146 12.69 -9.95 9.89
C ASN A 146 13.99 -10.06 9.09
N SER A 147 14.00 -10.61 7.87
CA SER A 147 15.20 -10.59 7.03
C SER A 147 15.64 -9.16 6.67
N ILE A 148 14.67 -8.23 6.66
CA ILE A 148 14.87 -6.80 6.41
C ILE A 148 15.11 -6.07 7.74
N TRP A 149 14.18 -6.17 8.69
CA TRP A 149 14.16 -5.33 9.89
C TRP A 149 14.98 -5.87 11.06
N GLU A 150 15.49 -7.10 10.99
CA GLU A 150 16.33 -7.73 12.03
C GLU A 150 17.55 -8.43 11.42
N LYS A 151 18.17 -7.87 10.38
CA LYS A 151 19.31 -8.50 9.70
C LYS A 151 20.56 -8.59 10.59
N SER A 152 20.78 -7.56 11.41
CA SER A 152 21.91 -7.47 12.34
C SER A 152 21.41 -7.03 13.72
N PRO A 153 20.69 -7.89 14.46
CA PRO A 153 20.12 -7.52 15.74
C PRO A 153 21.25 -7.26 16.75
N GLN A 154 21.29 -6.04 17.29
CA GLN A 154 22.14 -5.71 18.43
C GLN A 154 21.31 -5.90 19.70
N GLY A 155 21.79 -6.72 20.62
CA GLY A 155 21.08 -7.04 21.86
C GLY A 155 20.13 -8.23 21.75
N ARG A 156 19.35 -8.46 22.81
CA ARG A 156 18.49 -9.63 22.95
C ARG A 156 17.05 -9.27 22.55
N LYS A 157 16.53 -9.96 21.53
CA LYS A 157 15.12 -9.89 21.16
C LYS A 157 14.22 -10.25 22.37
N PRO A 158 13.16 -9.49 22.64
CA PRO A 158 12.26 -9.79 23.74
C PRO A 158 11.55 -11.13 23.53
N THR A 159 11.08 -11.70 24.62
CA THR A 159 10.33 -12.96 24.65
C THR A 159 8.85 -12.69 24.98
N PRO A 160 7.97 -13.71 24.90
CA PRO A 160 6.58 -13.56 25.31
C PRO A 160 6.43 -13.18 26.80
N ASP A 161 7.44 -13.45 27.63
CA ASP A 161 7.42 -13.10 29.06
C ASP A 161 8.15 -11.78 29.37
N SER A 162 8.73 -11.13 28.35
CA SER A 162 9.41 -9.84 28.51
C SER A 162 8.44 -8.73 28.90
N SER A 163 8.94 -7.78 29.70
CA SER A 163 8.14 -6.64 30.15
C SER A 163 7.72 -5.76 28.97
N ARG A 164 6.69 -4.94 29.19
CA ARG A 164 6.21 -4.00 28.17
C ARG A 164 7.33 -3.03 27.76
N GLU A 165 8.12 -2.57 28.71
CA GLU A 165 9.23 -1.63 28.52
C GLU A 165 10.34 -2.24 27.66
N GLU A 166 10.70 -3.51 27.91
CA GLU A 166 11.68 -4.24 27.09
C GLU A 166 11.20 -4.37 25.64
N ARG A 167 9.92 -4.69 25.45
CA ARG A 167 9.32 -4.80 24.12
C ARG A 167 9.25 -3.45 23.41
N GLU A 168 8.90 -2.39 24.13
CA GLU A 168 8.84 -1.05 23.55
C GLU A 168 10.23 -0.56 23.11
N ALA A 169 11.25 -0.77 23.95
CA ALA A 169 12.62 -0.45 23.60
C ALA A 169 13.07 -1.19 22.33
N TRP A 170 12.77 -2.49 22.21
CA TRP A 170 13.08 -3.27 21.02
C TRP A 170 12.35 -2.77 19.77
N ILE A 171 11.04 -2.56 19.86
CA ILE A 171 10.19 -2.14 18.73
C ILE A 171 10.62 -0.75 18.22
N ARG A 172 10.92 0.19 19.11
CA ARG A 172 11.45 1.51 18.72
C ARG A 172 12.84 1.40 18.10
N ALA A 173 13.74 0.63 18.68
CA ALA A 173 15.06 0.36 18.09
C ALA A 173 14.95 -0.22 16.67
N LYS A 174 13.99 -1.14 16.47
CA LYS A 174 13.76 -1.85 15.21
C LYS A 174 13.18 -0.95 14.12
N TYR A 175 12.11 -0.21 14.38
CA TYR A 175 11.36 0.49 13.32
C TYR A 175 11.57 2.01 13.29
N GLU A 176 11.69 2.65 14.45
CA GLU A 176 11.87 4.11 14.57
C GLU A 176 13.35 4.48 14.36
N GLN A 177 14.25 3.78 15.05
CA GLN A 177 15.70 4.02 14.98
C GLN A 177 16.39 3.21 13.88
N LYS A 178 15.72 2.17 13.35
CA LYS A 178 16.21 1.31 12.27
C LYS A 178 17.56 0.65 12.56
N LEU A 179 17.86 0.34 13.83
CA LEU A 179 19.18 -0.12 14.27
C LEU A 179 19.60 -1.48 13.68
N PHE A 180 18.62 -2.32 13.31
CA PHE A 180 18.86 -3.68 12.83
C PHE A 180 18.51 -3.85 11.35
N LEU A 181 18.16 -2.75 10.68
CA LEU A 181 17.76 -2.73 9.28
C LEU A 181 18.90 -3.24 8.40
N ALA A 182 18.57 -4.13 7.45
CA ALA A 182 19.53 -4.64 6.49
C ALA A 182 20.18 -3.48 5.72
N PRO A 183 21.50 -3.53 5.44
CA PRO A 183 22.13 -2.54 4.59
C PRO A 183 21.60 -2.64 3.16
N LEU A 184 21.58 -1.50 2.45
CA LEU A 184 21.34 -1.53 1.01
C LEU A 184 22.47 -2.30 0.31
N PRO A 185 22.18 -3.05 -0.75
CA PRO A 185 23.22 -3.55 -1.65
C PRO A 185 24.10 -2.39 -2.13
N GLU A 186 25.39 -2.63 -2.37
CA GLU A 186 26.25 -1.66 -3.04
C GLU A 186 25.72 -1.44 -4.47
N ALA A 187 24.87 -0.43 -4.64
CA ALA A 187 24.20 -0.14 -5.89
C ALA A 187 24.54 1.30 -6.32
N GLU A 188 24.93 1.43 -7.59
CA GLU A 188 25.18 2.73 -8.20
C GLU A 188 23.86 3.40 -8.58
N GLY A 189 23.61 4.59 -8.02
CA GLY A 189 22.54 5.49 -8.45
C GLY A 189 21.54 5.90 -7.35
N PRO A 190 20.66 6.88 -7.65
CA PRO A 190 19.65 7.36 -6.70
C PRO A 190 18.66 6.26 -6.27
N LEU A 191 18.18 6.33 -5.02
CA LEU A 191 17.24 5.37 -4.44
C LEU A 191 15.95 5.18 -5.29
N ALA A 192 15.46 6.26 -5.91
CA ALA A 192 14.29 6.22 -6.77
C ALA A 192 14.49 5.35 -8.02
N GLU A 193 15.70 5.34 -8.58
CA GLU A 193 16.05 4.51 -9.74
C GLU A 193 16.20 3.05 -9.34
N GLN A 194 16.83 2.78 -8.19
CA GLN A 194 16.90 1.44 -7.63
C GLN A 194 15.50 0.88 -7.37
N LEU A 195 14.59 1.70 -6.83
CA LEU A 195 13.21 1.31 -6.60
C LEU A 195 12.47 1.01 -7.90
N LEU A 196 12.64 1.85 -8.93
CA LEU A 196 12.04 1.60 -10.23
C LEU A 196 12.52 0.28 -10.85
N ARG A 197 13.82 0.00 -10.77
CA ARG A 197 14.41 -1.27 -11.23
C ARG A 197 13.82 -2.45 -10.45
N ALA A 198 13.79 -2.38 -9.12
CA ALA A 198 13.21 -3.43 -8.28
C ALA A 198 11.73 -3.70 -8.62
N VAL A 199 10.94 -2.66 -8.91
CA VAL A 199 9.54 -2.81 -9.36
C VAL A 199 9.46 -3.51 -10.73
N ARG A 200 10.29 -3.11 -11.71
CA ARG A 200 10.35 -3.76 -13.04
C ARG A 200 10.75 -5.23 -12.93
N ASP A 201 11.67 -5.54 -12.03
CA ASP A 201 12.15 -6.90 -11.78
C ASP A 201 11.20 -7.71 -10.87
N LYS A 202 10.15 -7.07 -10.34
CA LYS A 202 9.19 -7.66 -9.39
C LYS A 202 9.84 -8.18 -8.11
N ASP A 203 10.95 -7.58 -7.72
CA ASP A 203 11.70 -7.94 -6.51
C ASP A 203 11.07 -7.29 -5.27
N LEU A 204 10.14 -8.03 -4.64
CA LEU A 204 9.43 -7.55 -3.46
C LEU A 204 10.35 -7.30 -2.26
N GLU A 205 11.38 -8.14 -2.05
CA GLU A 205 12.29 -7.99 -0.91
C GLU A 205 13.12 -6.72 -1.06
N LEU A 206 13.66 -6.47 -2.24
CA LEU A 206 14.41 -5.25 -2.52
C LEU A 206 13.50 -4.01 -2.46
N VAL A 207 12.25 -4.09 -2.97
CA VAL A 207 11.27 -3.00 -2.82
C VAL A 207 11.06 -2.68 -1.34
N LEU A 208 10.79 -3.68 -0.50
CA LEU A 208 10.57 -3.47 0.94
C LEU A 208 11.80 -2.86 1.62
N LEU A 209 12.99 -3.34 1.28
CA LEU A 209 14.25 -2.81 1.81
C LEU A 209 14.45 -1.35 1.41
N LEU A 210 14.25 -1.02 0.13
CA LEU A 210 14.36 0.35 -0.37
C LEU A 210 13.34 1.26 0.31
N LEU A 211 12.10 0.83 0.45
CA LEU A 211 11.05 1.58 1.18
C LEU A 211 11.43 1.80 2.65
N ALA A 212 12.04 0.81 3.31
CA ALA A 212 12.52 0.94 4.67
C ALA A 212 13.66 1.97 4.82
N HIS A 213 14.51 2.16 3.80
CA HIS A 213 15.57 3.18 3.78
C HIS A 213 15.09 4.56 3.30
N SER A 214 13.95 4.60 2.60
CA SER A 214 13.45 5.81 1.97
C SER A 214 12.98 6.87 2.97
N LYS A 215 13.24 8.14 2.66
CA LYS A 215 12.52 9.28 3.23
C LYS A 215 11.37 9.68 2.30
N LYS A 216 10.29 10.21 2.87
CA LYS A 216 9.05 10.59 2.16
C LYS A 216 9.28 11.48 0.93
N GLU A 217 10.28 12.36 0.98
CA GLU A 217 10.62 13.26 -0.15
C GLU A 217 11.32 12.55 -1.32
N GLN A 218 11.96 11.40 -1.09
CA GLN A 218 12.82 10.73 -2.08
C GLN A 218 12.06 9.81 -3.04
N LEU A 219 10.83 9.44 -2.70
CA LEU A 219 10.02 8.45 -3.43
C LEU A 219 9.17 9.02 -4.57
N ASN A 220 9.05 10.36 -4.62
CA ASN A 220 8.30 11.06 -5.66
C ASN A 220 9.20 11.60 -6.80
N VAL A 221 10.50 11.28 -6.77
CA VAL A 221 11.43 11.77 -7.79
C VAL A 221 11.25 10.94 -9.06
N SER A 222 10.91 11.63 -10.14
CA SER A 222 10.91 11.10 -11.50
C SER A 222 12.33 10.71 -11.89
N THR A 223 12.54 9.43 -12.17
CA THR A 223 13.82 8.91 -12.67
C THR A 223 14.02 9.40 -14.10
N GLY A 224 15.22 9.89 -14.41
CA GLY A 224 15.55 10.63 -15.64
C GLY A 224 15.45 9.85 -16.97
N ASP A 225 14.89 8.64 -16.97
CA ASP A 225 14.59 7.87 -18.17
C ASP A 225 13.36 8.51 -18.84
N GLY A 226 13.55 9.42 -19.80
CA GLY A 226 12.62 9.85 -20.88
C GLY A 226 11.14 10.14 -20.58
N ASP A 227 10.43 9.23 -19.94
CA ASP A 227 9.02 9.24 -19.56
C ASP A 227 8.74 9.80 -18.14
N GLY A 228 9.76 9.91 -17.28
CA GLY A 228 9.62 10.54 -15.95
C GLY A 228 8.60 9.90 -15.00
N ARG A 229 8.16 8.65 -15.24
CA ARG A 229 7.10 7.98 -14.45
C ARG A 229 7.63 7.47 -13.09
N PRO A 230 7.00 7.85 -11.97
CA PRO A 230 7.27 7.25 -10.66
C PRO A 230 7.04 5.73 -10.63
N ALA A 231 7.75 5.02 -9.74
CA ALA A 231 7.64 3.57 -9.55
C ALA A 231 6.20 3.07 -9.32
N LEU A 232 5.33 3.89 -8.74
CA LEU A 232 3.90 3.57 -8.56
C LEU A 232 3.19 3.33 -9.89
N HIS A 233 3.44 4.15 -10.92
CA HIS A 233 2.78 3.98 -12.21
C HIS A 233 3.21 2.68 -12.87
N VAL A 234 4.50 2.35 -12.80
CA VAL A 234 5.01 1.08 -13.34
C VAL A 234 4.43 -0.12 -12.60
N ALA A 235 4.31 -0.05 -11.27
CA ALA A 235 3.67 -1.10 -10.49
C ALA A 235 2.19 -1.30 -10.89
N CYS A 236 1.45 -0.20 -11.12
CA CYS A 236 0.06 -0.23 -11.60
C CYS A 236 -0.05 -0.83 -13.00
N ASP A 237 0.76 -0.36 -13.96
CA ASP A 237 0.76 -0.83 -15.35
C ASP A 237 1.07 -2.33 -15.45
N MET A 238 1.90 -2.84 -14.53
CA MET A 238 2.27 -4.26 -14.44
C MET A 238 1.30 -5.11 -13.60
N GLY A 239 0.27 -4.52 -12.98
CA GLY A 239 -0.68 -5.22 -12.12
C GLY A 239 -0.08 -5.77 -10.82
N LEU A 240 1.00 -5.15 -10.31
CA LEU A 240 1.71 -5.59 -9.11
C LEU A 240 1.00 -5.14 -7.83
N VAL A 241 -0.17 -5.72 -7.54
CA VAL A 241 -1.07 -5.35 -6.43
C VAL A 241 -0.33 -5.05 -5.11
N VAL A 242 0.55 -5.97 -4.68
CA VAL A 242 1.27 -5.86 -3.41
C VAL A 242 2.21 -4.66 -3.40
N ILE A 243 3.02 -4.51 -4.44
CA ILE A 243 3.98 -3.42 -4.58
C ILE A 243 3.25 -2.08 -4.70
N THR A 244 2.19 -2.03 -5.50
CA THR A 244 1.32 -0.86 -5.62
C THR A 244 0.78 -0.45 -4.26
N GLN A 245 0.24 -1.40 -3.49
CA GLN A 245 -0.33 -1.13 -2.16
C GLN A 245 0.72 -0.61 -1.17
N LEU A 246 1.93 -1.18 -1.18
CA LEU A 246 3.05 -0.70 -0.35
C LEU A 246 3.45 0.73 -0.71
N LEU A 247 3.59 1.03 -2.01
CA LEU A 247 3.94 2.36 -2.49
C LEU A 247 2.87 3.41 -2.12
N LEU A 248 1.58 3.04 -2.16
CA LEU A 248 0.49 3.92 -1.72
C LEU A 248 0.61 4.27 -0.23
N TRP A 249 0.93 3.32 0.64
CA TRP A 249 1.02 3.61 2.07
C TRP A 249 2.17 4.54 2.43
N VAL A 250 3.27 4.48 1.67
CA VAL A 250 4.40 5.39 1.90
C VAL A 250 4.12 6.77 1.31
N ARG A 251 3.34 6.88 0.22
CA ARG A 251 2.93 8.16 -0.39
C ARG A 251 1.76 8.84 0.33
N GLY A 252 0.74 8.08 0.74
CA GLY A 252 -0.56 8.56 1.24
C GLY A 252 -0.54 9.25 2.60
N ASP A 253 0.63 9.52 3.16
CA ASP A 253 0.78 10.39 4.34
C ASP A 253 0.97 11.87 3.92
N THR A 254 1.06 12.17 2.63
CA THR A 254 0.86 13.53 2.11
C THR A 254 -0.65 13.79 2.02
N GLY A 255 -1.21 14.59 2.93
CA GLY A 255 -2.59 15.11 2.87
C GLY A 255 -2.84 16.06 1.69
N VAL A 256 -2.21 15.81 0.55
CA VAL A 256 -2.26 16.58 -0.67
C VAL A 256 -2.16 15.59 -1.82
N ALA A 257 -3.32 15.12 -2.30
CA ALA A 257 -3.43 14.65 -3.67
C ALA A 257 -3.23 15.87 -4.59
N ARG A 258 -1.97 16.31 -4.78
CA ARG A 258 -1.61 17.13 -5.94
C ARG A 258 -1.32 16.16 -7.08
N VAL A 259 -2.39 15.64 -7.67
CA VAL A 259 -2.36 15.27 -9.09
C VAL A 259 -2.57 16.59 -9.82
N GLY A 260 -1.52 17.41 -9.82
CA GLY A 260 -1.57 18.78 -10.30
C GLY A 260 -0.22 19.13 -10.89
N ARG A 261 -0.15 18.98 -12.22
CA ARG A 261 0.85 19.51 -13.15
C ARG A 261 2.32 19.13 -12.89
N ARG A 262 2.82 18.16 -13.67
CA ARG A 262 3.93 18.39 -14.64
C ARG A 262 4.34 17.18 -15.49
N TYR A 263 3.44 16.34 -15.96
CA TYR A 263 3.83 15.35 -16.98
C TYR A 263 2.73 15.25 -18.02
N GLY A 264 2.99 15.86 -19.18
CA GLY A 264 2.19 15.61 -20.37
C GLY A 264 2.32 14.13 -20.73
N GLY A 265 1.17 13.49 -20.93
CA GLY A 265 1.08 12.15 -21.51
C GLY A 265 1.41 11.01 -20.56
N CYS A 266 0.48 10.63 -19.68
CA CYS A 266 0.03 9.24 -19.60
C CYS A 266 -1.16 9.12 -18.63
N GLY A 267 -2.36 9.08 -19.20
CA GLY A 267 -3.53 8.59 -18.49
C GLY A 267 -3.38 7.10 -18.26
N VAL A 268 -3.40 6.68 -17.00
CA VAL A 268 -3.53 5.26 -16.64
C VAL A 268 -4.99 4.88 -16.85
N ALA A 269 -5.34 4.57 -18.09
CA ALA A 269 -6.58 3.89 -18.42
C ALA A 269 -6.36 2.38 -18.17
N MET A 270 -6.76 1.90 -16.99
CA MET A 270 -6.94 0.46 -16.79
C MET A 270 -8.14 -0.01 -17.62
N GLY A 271 -7.87 -0.60 -18.78
CA GLY A 271 -8.89 -1.21 -19.62
C GLY A 271 -8.30 -2.09 -20.70
N GLY A 272 -8.42 -3.42 -20.52
CA GLY A 272 -8.40 -4.38 -21.62
C GLY A 272 -7.25 -5.39 -21.63
N GLY A 273 -7.36 -6.43 -20.80
CA GLY A 273 -6.53 -7.63 -20.93
C GLY A 273 -6.68 -8.51 -19.68
N GLY A 274 -7.53 -9.54 -19.77
CA GLY A 274 -7.94 -10.43 -18.66
C GLY A 274 -6.91 -10.61 -17.55
N GLY A 275 -7.15 -9.96 -16.41
CA GLY A 275 -6.33 -10.07 -15.21
C GLY A 275 -6.83 -9.09 -14.15
N CYS A 276 -7.27 -9.64 -13.01
CA CYS A 276 -7.74 -8.97 -11.79
C CYS A 276 -7.45 -7.46 -11.69
N GLY A 277 -8.47 -6.63 -11.87
CA GLY A 277 -8.39 -5.19 -11.58
C GLY A 277 -8.15 -4.94 -10.10
N VAL A 278 -7.19 -4.06 -9.78
CA VAL A 278 -6.86 -3.67 -8.41
C VAL A 278 -7.80 -2.54 -8.01
N VAL A 279 -8.66 -2.79 -7.04
CA VAL A 279 -9.56 -1.76 -6.50
C VAL A 279 -8.77 -0.95 -5.48
N MET A 280 -8.40 0.28 -5.81
CA MET A 280 -7.82 1.19 -4.83
C MET A 280 -8.96 1.86 -4.05
N GLY A 281 -9.23 1.33 -2.84
CA GLY A 281 -10.05 2.02 -1.84
C GLY A 281 -9.31 3.26 -1.36
N TRP A 282 -9.88 4.43 -1.61
CA TRP A 282 -9.42 5.69 -1.02
C TRP A 282 -9.98 5.80 0.41
N PRO A 283 -9.20 6.32 1.37
CA PRO A 283 -9.65 6.51 2.75
C PRO A 283 -10.78 7.53 2.88
#